data_AF-Q8GWV2-F1
#
_entry.id   AF-Q8GWV2-F1
#
_cell.length_a   1.000
_cell.length_b   1.000
_cell.length_c   1.000
_cell.angle_alpha   90.00
_cell.angle_beta   90.00
_cell.angle_gamma   90.00
#
_symmetry.space_group_name_H-M   'P 1'
#
loop_
_entity.id
_entity.type
_entity.pdbx_description
1 polymer ?
#
loop_
_entity_poly.entity_id
_entity_poly.type
_entity_poly.pdbx_seq_one_letter_code
_entity_poly.pdbx_strand_id
1 'polypeptide(L)'
;MELLTGKSPDSSPLSSSSTSTVVVEVPDLVKWVRKGFEEETPLSDMVDPMLLQEVHAKQQVLSVFHLALACTEGDPEVRPRMKNVSENIDKI
;
A
#
# COMPACT_ATOMS: atom_id res chain seq x y z
N MET A 1 -0.31 4.73 -1.65
CA MET A 1 -1.04 3.48 -1.98
C MET A 1 -1.91 3.64 -3.21
N GLU A 2 -2.65 4.74 -3.33
CA GLU A 2 -3.60 4.97 -4.44
C GLU A 2 -2.97 4.79 -5.83
N LEU A 3 -1.75 5.28 -6.04
CA LEU A 3 -1.06 5.13 -7.33
C LEU A 3 -0.78 3.67 -7.71
N LEU A 4 -0.54 2.80 -6.73
CA LEU A 4 -0.25 1.39 -7.00
C LEU A 4 -1.52 0.57 -7.22
N THR A 5 -2.65 0.97 -6.62
CA THR A 5 -3.89 0.18 -6.60
C THR A 5 -5.00 0.76 -7.50
N GLY A 6 -4.88 2.03 -7.90
CA GLY A 6 -5.94 2.77 -8.59
C GLY A 6 -7.19 3.03 -7.73
N LYS A 7 -7.13 2.76 -6.42
CA LYS A 7 -8.26 2.87 -5.47
C LYS A 7 -8.15 4.14 -4.64
N SER A 8 -9.29 4.72 -4.27
CA SER A 8 -9.33 5.86 -3.35
C SER A 8 -9.05 5.39 -1.90
N PRO A 9 -8.63 6.27 -1.00
CA PRO A 9 -8.15 5.87 0.33
C PRO A 9 -9.29 5.44 1.26
N ASP A 10 -10.53 5.82 0.94
CA ASP A 10 -11.77 5.49 1.66
C ASP A 10 -12.60 4.39 0.95
N SER A 11 -12.25 4.02 -0.29
CA SER A 11 -12.98 2.98 -1.02
C SER A 11 -12.54 1.57 -0.60
N SER A 12 -13.14 1.05 0.46
CA SER A 12 -13.26 -0.39 0.68
C SER A 12 -14.24 -0.99 -0.34
N PRO A 13 -14.01 -2.20 -0.86
CA PRO A 13 -15.11 -3.02 -1.36
C PRO A 13 -16.01 -3.58 -0.24
N LEU A 14 -15.62 -3.47 1.04
CA LEU A 14 -16.41 -3.91 2.19
C LEU A 14 -16.39 -2.90 3.35
N SER A 15 -17.59 -2.44 3.72
CA SER A 15 -17.97 -1.75 4.98
C SER A 15 -17.94 -0.23 5.04
N SER A 16 -19.11 0.35 4.75
CA SER A 16 -19.64 1.50 5.47
C SER A 16 -19.79 1.15 6.97
N SER A 17 -18.89 1.62 7.83
CA SER A 17 -19.20 1.78 9.27
C SER A 17 -18.22 2.71 9.93
N SER A 18 -18.69 3.93 10.17
CA SER A 18 -18.05 4.93 11.02
C SER A 18 -18.03 4.42 12.46
N THR A 19 -16.87 4.34 13.09
CA THR A 19 -16.78 4.35 14.56
C THR A 19 -15.50 5.05 14.99
N SER A 20 -15.66 6.27 15.51
CA SER A 20 -14.59 7.04 16.13
C SER A 20 -14.04 6.31 17.36
N THR A 21 -12.82 5.82 17.24
CA THR A 21 -11.94 5.56 18.39
C THR A 21 -10.55 6.06 18.03
N VAL A 22 -9.89 6.73 18.97
CA VAL A 22 -8.54 7.28 18.85
C VAL A 22 -7.53 6.12 18.82
N VAL A 23 -7.48 5.45 17.68
CA VAL A 23 -6.38 4.61 17.19
C VAL A 23 -5.86 5.33 15.96
N VAL A 24 -4.56 5.24 15.68
CA VAL A 24 -3.98 5.76 14.43
C VAL A 24 -4.81 5.18 13.28
N GLU A 25 -5.71 5.98 12.71
CA GLU A 25 -6.63 5.56 11.65
C GLU A 25 -5.80 5.29 10.40
N VAL A 26 -5.29 4.07 10.30
CA VAL A 26 -4.69 3.56 9.08
C VAL A 26 -5.80 3.55 8.03
N PRO A 27 -5.66 4.28 6.89
CA PRO A 27 -6.67 4.33 5.86
C PRO A 27 -7.09 2.91 5.46
N ASP A 28 -8.37 2.71 5.19
CA ASP A 28 -8.90 1.38 4.92
C ASP A 28 -8.16 0.67 3.76
N LEU A 29 -7.75 1.45 2.76
CA LEU A 29 -6.90 0.96 1.68
C LEU A 29 -5.59 0.32 2.15
N VAL A 30 -4.93 0.88 3.16
CA VAL A 30 -3.67 0.32 3.69
C VAL A 30 -3.93 -1.00 4.41
N LYS A 31 -5.03 -1.10 5.17
CA LYS A 31 -5.43 -2.36 5.83
C LYS A 31 -5.72 -3.45 4.79
N TRP A 32 -6.43 -3.09 3.72
CA TRP A 32 -6.72 -4.00 2.62
C TRP A 32 -5.44 -4.48 1.92
N VAL A 33 -4.51 -3.58 1.62
CA VAL A 33 -3.21 -3.96 1.02
C VAL A 33 -2.44 -4.88 1.96
N ARG A 34 -2.33 -4.54 3.25
CA ARG A 34 -1.61 -5.37 4.23
C ARG A 34 -2.19 -6.78 4.30
N LYS A 35 -3.52 -6.89 4.39
CA LYS A 35 -4.22 -8.18 4.38
C LYS A 35 -3.94 -8.97 3.10
N GLY A 36 -3.94 -8.31 1.94
CA GLY A 36 -3.62 -8.99 0.68
C GLY A 36 -2.20 -9.57 0.65
N PHE A 37 -1.22 -8.90 1.26
CA PHE A 37 0.14 -9.45 1.42
C PHE A 37 0.20 -10.60 2.44
N GLU A 38 -0.53 -10.51 3.54
CA GLU A 38 -0.62 -11.58 4.56
C GLU A 38 -1.29 -12.84 4.00
N GLU A 39 -2.30 -12.69 3.14
CA GLU A 39 -3.04 -13.78 2.49
C GLU A 39 -2.40 -14.26 1.17
N GLU A 40 -1.22 -13.74 0.81
CA GLU A 40 -0.53 -14.04 -0.46
C GLU A 40 -1.42 -13.84 -1.70
N THR A 41 -2.28 -12.81 -1.65
CA THR A 41 -3.17 -12.44 -2.76
C THR A 41 -2.34 -12.15 -4.01
N PRO A 42 -2.73 -12.66 -5.20
CA PRO A 42 -2.03 -12.36 -6.44
C PRO A 42 -1.90 -10.85 -6.66
N LEU A 43 -0.69 -10.39 -7.01
CA LEU A 43 -0.45 -8.97 -7.26
C LEU A 43 -1.38 -8.38 -8.34
N SER A 44 -1.83 -9.22 -9.30
CA SER A 44 -2.81 -8.85 -10.32
C SER A 44 -4.14 -8.37 -9.77
N ASP A 45 -4.52 -8.82 -8.58
CA ASP A 45 -5.80 -8.52 -7.97
C ASP A 45 -5.69 -7.30 -7.04
N MET A 46 -4.46 -6.87 -6.78
CA MET A 46 -4.12 -5.79 -5.87
C MET A 46 -3.68 -4.49 -6.57
N VAL A 47 -3.00 -4.62 -7.69
CA VAL A 47 -2.41 -3.50 -8.44
C VAL A 47 -3.42 -2.85 -9.39
N ASP A 48 -3.21 -1.58 -9.71
CA ASP A 48 -3.92 -0.88 -10.77
C ASP A 48 -3.81 -1.67 -12.08
N PRO A 49 -4.93 -2.05 -12.73
CA PRO A 49 -4.92 -2.75 -14.00
C PRO A 49 -4.11 -2.05 -15.12
N MET A 50 -3.94 -0.73 -15.05
CA MET A 50 -3.07 0.01 -15.99
C MET A 50 -1.60 -0.36 -15.84
N LEU A 51 -1.15 -0.73 -14.64
CA LEU A 51 0.22 -1.18 -14.39
C LEU A 51 0.44 -2.65 -14.82
N LEU A 52 -0.62 -3.43 -15.02
CA LEU A 52 -0.51 -4.83 -15.48
C LEU A 52 -0.08 -4.96 -16.94
N GLN A 53 -0.22 -3.89 -17.72
CA GLN A 53 0.27 -3.87 -19.10
C GLN A 53 1.80 -3.88 -19.16
N GLU A 54 2.47 -3.42 -18.09
CA GLU A 54 3.92 -3.33 -17.99
C GLU A 54 4.52 -4.56 -17.29
N VAL A 55 4.62 -5.66 -18.04
CA VAL A 55 5.08 -6.97 -17.52
C VAL A 55 6.48 -6.91 -16.87
N HIS A 56 7.31 -5.96 -17.29
CA HIS A 56 8.68 -5.78 -16.80
C HIS A 56 8.73 -5.03 -15.45
N ALA A 57 7.68 -4.30 -15.08
CA ALA A 57 7.65 -3.48 -13.88
C ALA A 57 7.20 -4.26 -12.63
N LYS A 58 6.84 -5.55 -12.76
CA LYS A 58 6.29 -6.35 -11.66
C LYS A 58 7.15 -6.32 -10.39
N GLN A 59 8.47 -6.44 -10.55
CA GLN A 59 9.40 -6.41 -9.42
C GLN A 59 9.46 -5.02 -8.78
N GLN A 60 9.49 -3.96 -9.59
CA GLN A 60 9.48 -2.58 -9.10
C GLN A 60 8.19 -2.28 -8.34
N VAL A 61 7.03 -2.69 -8.88
CA VAL A 61 5.71 -2.55 -8.23
C VAL A 61 5.71 -3.22 -6.85
N LEU A 62 6.21 -4.46 -6.74
CA LEU A 62 6.33 -5.15 -5.46
C LEU A 62 7.23 -4.38 -4.47
N SER A 63 8.38 -3.90 -4.94
CA SER A 63 9.29 -3.09 -4.11
C SER A 63 8.63 -1.81 -3.60
N VAL A 64 7.87 -1.11 -4.45
CA VAL A 64 7.15 0.10 -4.03
C VAL A 64 6.02 -0.24 -3.06
N PHE A 65 5.33 -1.38 -3.20
CA PHE A 65 4.34 -1.84 -2.22
C PHE A 65 4.97 -2.07 -0.83
N HIS A 66 6.09 -2.79 -0.77
CA HIS A 66 6.81 -3.01 0.50
C HIS A 66 7.27 -1.70 1.12
N LEU A 67 7.81 -0.78 0.32
CA LEU A 67 8.21 0.54 0.78
C LEU A 67 7.01 1.35 1.30
N ALA A 68 5.89 1.33 0.59
CA ALA A 68 4.68 2.02 0.98
C ALA A 68 4.10 1.44 2.27
N LEU A 69 4.10 0.12 2.46
CA LEU A 69 3.67 -0.54 3.70
C LEU A 69 4.54 -0.09 4.88
N ALA A 70 5.87 -0.08 4.71
CA ALA A 70 6.81 0.42 5.72
C ALA A 70 6.55 1.89 6.10
N CYS A 71 6.22 2.74 5.12
CA CYS A 71 5.87 4.15 5.36
C CYS A 71 4.58 4.32 6.17
N THR A 72 3.69 3.34 6.13
CA THR A 72 2.36 3.36 6.77
C THR A 72 2.29 2.53 8.04
N GLU A 73 3.44 2.10 8.59
CA GLU A 73 3.45 1.28 9.80
C GLU A 73 2.77 1.97 10.99
N GLY A 74 2.10 1.19 11.84
CA GLY A 74 1.35 1.75 12.97
C GLY A 74 2.27 2.46 13.95
N ASP A 75 3.42 1.84 14.23
CA ASP A 75 4.47 2.39 15.08
C ASP A 75 5.31 3.43 14.31
N PRO A 76 5.39 4.70 14.77
CA PRO A 76 6.19 5.72 14.12
C PRO A 76 7.71 5.44 14.17
N GLU A 77 8.21 4.69 15.14
CA GLU A 77 9.66 4.44 15.30
C GLU A 77 10.23 3.51 14.22
N VAL A 78 9.39 2.64 13.65
CA VAL A 78 9.78 1.73 12.57
C VAL A 78 9.57 2.33 11.17
N ARG A 79 8.87 3.47 11.07
CA ARG A 79 8.65 4.13 9.77
C ARG A 79 9.99 4.68 9.23
N PRO A 80 10.29 4.47 7.95
CA PRO A 80 11.48 5.04 7.35
C PRO A 80 11.41 6.57 7.33
N ARG A 81 12.55 7.22 7.52
CA ARG A 81 12.67 8.67 7.28
C ARG A 81 12.43 8.96 5.80
N MET A 82 11.80 10.10 5.49
CA MET A 82 11.50 10.49 4.12
C MET A 82 12.74 10.51 3.20
N LYS A 83 13.91 10.89 3.72
CA LYS A 83 15.18 10.80 2.99
C LYS A 83 15.49 9.36 2.53
N ASN A 84 15.27 8.38 3.39
CA ASN A 84 15.44 6.98 3.04
C ASN A 84 14.38 6.55 2.03
N VAL A 85 13.14 7.02 2.16
CA VAL A 85 12.06 6.74 1.20
C VAL A 85 12.44 7.22 -0.20
N SER A 86 12.89 8.47 -0.34
CA SER A 86 13.32 9.00 -1.65
C SER A 86 14.51 8.22 -2.22
N GLU A 87 15.53 7.94 -1.40
CA GLU A 87 16.70 7.16 -1.83
C GLU A 87 16.37 5.71 -2.24
N ASN A 88 15.31 5.13 -1.68
CA ASN A 88 14.83 3.81 -2.09
C ASN A 88 14.06 3.88 -3.41
N ILE A 89 13.20 4.90 -3.59
CA ILE A 89 12.47 5.11 -4.85
C ILE A 89 13.45 5.32 -6.02
N ASP A 90 14.52 6.10 -5.84
CA ASP A 90 15.53 6.34 -6.89
C ASP A 90 16.30 5.07 -7.32
N LYS A 91 16.28 4.03 -6.48
CA LYS A 91 16.98 2.75 -6.73
C LYS A 91 16.07 1.66 -7.28
N ILE A 92 14.74 1.88 -7.23
CA ILE A 92 13.73 0.99 -7.81
C ILE A 92 13.60 1.32 -9.29
#